data_AF-A0AAN2A363-F1
#
_entry.id   AF-A0AAN2A363-F1
#
_cell.length_a   1.000
_cell.length_b   1.000
_cell.length_c   1.000
_cell.angle_alpha   90.00
_cell.angle_beta   90.00
_cell.angle_gamma   90.00
#
_symmetry.space_group_name_H-M   'P 1'
#
loop_
_entity.id
_entity.type
_entity.pdbx_description
1 polymer ?
#
loop_
_entity_poly.entity_id
_entity_poly.type
_entity_poly.pdbx_seq_one_letter_code
_entity_poly.pdbx_strand_id
1 'polypeptide(L)'
;MPNLDTTTMLMILATFVIAGIVKGVTGMGLPTVAMGVLGLFMPPVSAAGLLILPSFITNIWQLLAGPDFRAIVKRLWPMMIAIALGTLIGIRLMTSGTGVWTTSALGLCLAAYAAYSLLARPISIPAGLEPKLSPVMGLATGLLTGGTGVFVVPAVPYIQSLGFSRDDLVQALGLSFTVSTVALAAGLASQNAFHVEHLSLSALAVLPALAGMWLGQKIRTIVSPATFRRWFLICLLILGAELFLRAFW
;
A
#
# COMPACT_ATOMS: atom_id res chain seq x y z
N MET A 1 1.94 -15.86 -23.11
CA MET A 1 1.81 -14.46 -22.66
C MET A 1 0.91 -13.78 -23.66
N PRO A 2 -0.36 -13.46 -23.38
CA PRO A 2 -1.08 -12.58 -24.29
C PRO A 2 -0.24 -11.31 -24.43
N ASN A 3 -0.04 -10.84 -25.66
CA ASN A 3 0.91 -9.81 -26.03
C ASN A 3 0.69 -8.52 -25.21
N LEU A 4 1.27 -8.43 -24.02
CA LEU A 4 1.51 -7.15 -23.41
C LEU A 4 2.49 -6.44 -24.32
N ASP A 5 2.07 -5.31 -24.87
CA ASP A 5 2.95 -4.46 -25.63
C ASP A 5 4.21 -4.20 -24.80
N THR A 6 5.37 -4.18 -25.47
CA THR A 6 6.68 -4.01 -24.81
C THR A 6 6.68 -2.75 -23.95
N THR A 7 5.97 -1.71 -24.42
CA THR A 7 5.69 -0.47 -23.69
C THR A 7 5.03 -0.72 -22.33
N THR A 8 3.96 -1.52 -22.28
CA THR A 8 3.23 -1.83 -21.03
C THR A 8 4.11 -2.57 -20.03
N MET A 9 4.92 -3.52 -20.49
CA MET A 9 5.86 -4.22 -19.63
C MET A 9 6.89 -3.26 -19.04
N LEU A 10 7.48 -2.37 -19.86
CA LEU A 10 8.43 -1.36 -19.40
C LEU A 10 7.79 -0.39 -18.37
N MET A 11 6.55 0.04 -18.61
CA MET A 11 5.80 0.89 -17.67
C MET A 11 5.57 0.19 -16.32
N ILE A 12 5.22 -1.11 -16.34
CA ILE A 12 5.05 -1.90 -15.11
C ILE A 12 6.37 -1.98 -14.35
N LEU A 13 7.46 -2.37 -15.02
CA LEU A 13 8.77 -2.51 -14.39
C LEU A 13 9.26 -1.17 -13.82
N ALA A 14 9.14 -0.09 -14.58
CA ALA A 14 9.48 1.27 -14.13
C ALA A 14 8.63 1.69 -12.91
N THR A 15 7.34 1.38 -12.93
CA THR A 15 6.44 1.64 -11.79
C THR A 15 6.93 0.95 -10.52
N PHE A 16 7.34 -0.31 -10.61
CA PHE A 16 7.86 -1.04 -9.45
C PHE A 16 9.23 -0.55 -8.99
N VAL A 17 10.09 -0.06 -9.89
CA VAL A 17 11.33 0.65 -9.49
C VAL A 17 10.98 1.90 -8.68
N ILE A 18 10.09 2.76 -9.19
CA ILE A 18 9.71 4.02 -8.52
C ILE A 18 9.03 3.72 -7.18
N ALA A 19 8.10 2.77 -7.15
CA ALA A 19 7.41 2.33 -5.94
C ALA A 19 8.39 1.74 -4.91
N GLY A 20 9.38 0.98 -5.39
CA GLY A 20 10.50 0.50 -4.59
C GLY A 20 11.31 1.64 -4.00
N ILE A 21 11.71 2.65 -4.78
CA ILE A 21 12.46 3.82 -4.32
C ILE A 21 11.71 4.54 -3.20
N VAL A 22 10.43 4.84 -3.41
CA VAL A 22 9.58 5.49 -2.41
C VAL A 22 9.54 4.67 -1.12
N LYS A 23 9.40 3.34 -1.23
CA LYS A 23 9.45 2.43 -0.08
C LYS A 23 10.81 2.41 0.61
N GLY A 24 11.91 2.41 -0.13
CA GLY A 24 13.26 2.45 0.43
C GLY A 24 13.51 3.72 1.23
N VAL A 25 13.04 4.87 0.73
CA VAL A 25 13.22 6.15 1.42
C VAL A 25 12.30 6.30 2.62
N THR A 26 11.00 5.99 2.46
CA THR A 26 9.98 6.29 3.48
C THR A 26 9.68 5.12 4.42
N GLY A 27 10.07 3.89 4.04
CA GLY A 27 9.67 2.66 4.71
C GLY A 27 8.25 2.19 4.36
N MET A 28 7.53 2.89 3.49
CA MET A 28 6.12 2.65 3.16
C MET A 28 5.80 3.05 1.71
N GLY A 29 4.58 2.77 1.23
CA GLY A 29 4.08 3.42 0.01
C GLY A 29 4.32 2.69 -1.32
N LEU A 30 4.98 1.52 -1.35
CA LEU A 30 5.04 0.72 -2.58
C LEU A 30 3.63 0.39 -3.12
N PRO A 31 2.69 -0.15 -2.31
CA PRO A 31 1.30 -0.33 -2.74
C PRO A 31 0.66 0.96 -3.27
N THR A 32 0.87 2.07 -2.56
CA THR A 32 0.26 3.36 -2.89
C THR A 32 0.73 3.88 -4.25
N VAL A 33 2.05 3.84 -4.51
CA VAL A 33 2.63 4.25 -5.79
C VAL A 33 2.22 3.30 -6.90
N ALA A 34 2.34 1.99 -6.66
CA ALA A 34 2.00 0.99 -7.67
C ALA A 34 0.52 1.08 -8.07
N MET A 35 -0.40 1.12 -7.11
CA MET A 35 -1.83 1.25 -7.41
C MET A 35 -2.15 2.57 -8.12
N GLY A 36 -1.57 3.69 -7.66
CA GLY A 36 -1.80 4.99 -8.28
C GLY A 36 -1.30 5.06 -9.73
N VAL A 37 -0.06 4.63 -9.98
CA VAL A 37 0.55 4.73 -11.32
C VAL A 37 -0.02 3.68 -12.26
N LEU A 38 -0.15 2.42 -11.84
CA LEU A 38 -0.74 1.38 -12.68
C LEU A 38 -2.21 1.69 -12.99
N GLY A 39 -2.95 2.27 -12.03
CA GLY A 39 -4.35 2.68 -12.20
C GLY A 39 -4.59 3.69 -13.31
N LEU A 40 -3.54 4.35 -13.82
CA LEU A 40 -3.63 5.26 -14.97
C LEU A 40 -3.89 4.53 -16.30
N PHE A 41 -3.51 3.26 -16.41
CA PHE A 41 -3.52 2.52 -17.68
C PHE A 41 -3.97 1.06 -17.56
N MET A 42 -4.32 0.60 -16.37
CA MET A 42 -4.98 -0.70 -16.19
C MET A 42 -6.03 -0.67 -15.07
N PRO A 43 -6.98 -1.62 -15.08
CA PRO A 43 -7.97 -1.73 -14.01
C PRO A 43 -7.31 -1.97 -12.64
N PRO A 44 -7.90 -1.46 -11.53
CA PRO A 44 -7.38 -1.66 -10.18
C PRO A 44 -7.18 -3.14 -9.81
N VAL A 45 -8.06 -4.03 -10.27
CA VAL A 45 -7.94 -5.48 -10.04
C VAL A 45 -6.63 -6.04 -10.61
N SER A 46 -6.25 -5.65 -11.84
CA SER A 46 -5.01 -6.08 -12.48
C SER A 46 -3.79 -5.48 -11.79
N ALA A 47 -3.84 -4.20 -11.40
CA ALA A 47 -2.78 -3.55 -10.65
C ALA A 47 -2.54 -4.23 -9.29
N ALA A 48 -3.62 -4.57 -8.57
CA ALA A 48 -3.59 -5.31 -7.32
C ALA A 48 -2.99 -6.72 -7.49
N GLY A 49 -3.32 -7.41 -8.58
CA GLY A 49 -2.73 -8.70 -8.94
C GLY A 49 -1.20 -8.63 -9.10
N LEU A 50 -0.70 -7.63 -9.85
CA LEU A 50 0.73 -7.42 -10.06
C LEU A 50 1.47 -7.02 -8.76
N LEU A 51 0.80 -6.31 -7.87
CA LEU A 51 1.35 -5.80 -6.61
C LEU A 51 1.67 -6.92 -5.60
N ILE A 52 0.97 -8.06 -5.64
CA ILE A 52 0.99 -9.05 -4.56
C ILE A 52 2.38 -9.56 -4.22
N LEU A 53 3.13 -10.15 -5.16
CA LEU A 53 4.44 -10.72 -4.85
C LEU A 53 5.48 -9.66 -4.47
N PRO A 54 5.64 -8.54 -5.20
CA PRO A 54 6.58 -7.49 -4.83
C PRO A 54 6.27 -6.90 -3.45
N SER A 55 4.99 -6.65 -3.15
CA SER A 55 4.57 -6.13 -1.86
C SER A 55 4.85 -7.15 -0.76
N PHE A 56 4.43 -8.41 -0.92
CA PHE A 56 4.64 -9.46 0.06
C PHE A 56 6.12 -9.63 0.42
N ILE A 57 6.98 -9.81 -0.57
CA ILE A 57 8.41 -10.04 -0.34
C ILE A 57 9.07 -8.83 0.33
N THR A 58 8.81 -7.62 -0.17
CA THR A 58 9.40 -6.40 0.41
C THR A 58 8.88 -6.11 1.82
N ASN A 59 7.63 -6.46 2.14
CA ASN A 59 7.06 -6.29 3.48
C ASN A 59 7.61 -7.34 4.46
N ILE A 60 7.76 -8.60 4.04
CA ILE A 60 8.39 -9.66 4.84
C ILE A 60 9.83 -9.29 5.18
N TRP A 61 10.59 -8.75 4.21
CA TRP A 61 11.93 -8.23 4.48
C TRP A 61 11.92 -7.19 5.61
N GLN A 62 11.02 -6.19 5.55
CA GLN A 62 10.92 -5.16 6.59
C GLN A 62 10.46 -5.74 7.94
N LEU A 63 9.55 -6.71 7.91
CA LEU A 63 9.01 -7.37 9.10
C LEU A 63 10.08 -8.17 9.84
N LEU A 64 10.95 -8.87 9.10
CA LEU A 64 12.02 -9.69 9.67
C LEU A 64 13.25 -8.87 10.10
N ALA A 65 13.39 -7.65 9.59
CA ALA A 65 14.51 -6.78 9.95
C ALA A 65 14.37 -6.10 11.33
N GLY A 66 13.20 -6.17 11.97
CA GLY A 66 12.96 -5.53 13.26
C GLY A 66 13.29 -6.39 14.48
N PRO A 67 13.42 -5.77 15.67
CA PRO A 67 14.01 -6.40 16.85
C PRO A 67 13.11 -7.42 17.57
N ASP A 68 11.78 -7.22 17.62
CA ASP A 68 10.87 -8.08 18.38
C ASP A 68 9.52 -8.27 17.69
N PHE A 69 9.50 -9.21 16.75
CA PHE A 69 8.29 -9.59 16.01
C PHE A 69 7.12 -10.01 16.93
N ARG A 70 7.41 -10.72 18.02
CA ARG A 70 6.38 -11.28 18.90
C ARG A 70 5.66 -10.18 19.67
N ALA A 71 6.38 -9.19 20.16
CA ALA A 71 5.80 -8.04 20.84
C ALA A 71 4.86 -7.24 19.92
N ILE A 72 5.29 -6.99 18.67
CA ILE A 72 4.48 -6.27 17.67
C ILE A 72 3.19 -7.02 17.36
N VAL A 73 3.27 -8.34 17.11
CA VAL A 73 2.08 -9.16 16.83
C VAL A 73 1.12 -9.14 18.04
N LYS A 74 1.64 -9.30 19.26
CA LYS A 74 0.80 -9.30 20.47
C LYS A 74 0.10 -7.95 20.71
N ARG A 75 0.69 -6.82 20.29
CA ARG A 75 0.05 -5.50 20.42
C ARG A 75 -0.95 -5.22 19.29
N LEU A 76 -0.65 -5.64 18.07
CA LEU A 76 -1.41 -5.27 16.87
C LEU A 76 -2.38 -6.35 16.36
N TRP A 77 -2.45 -7.54 16.96
CA TRP A 77 -3.34 -8.62 16.48
C TRP A 77 -4.80 -8.20 16.27
N PRO A 78 -5.45 -7.34 17.08
CA PRO A 78 -6.85 -6.97 16.84
C PRO A 78 -7.00 -6.17 15.55
N MET A 79 -6.03 -5.29 15.29
CA MET A 79 -5.94 -4.52 14.05
C MET A 79 -5.72 -5.46 12.86
N MET A 80 -4.84 -6.46 12.98
CA MET A 80 -4.54 -7.41 11.89
C MET A 80 -5.76 -8.24 11.48
N ILE A 81 -6.51 -8.76 12.45
CA ILE A 81 -7.75 -9.49 12.17
C ILE A 81 -8.76 -8.56 11.49
N ALA A 82 -8.93 -7.34 12.00
CA ALA A 82 -9.85 -6.38 11.43
C ALA A 82 -9.45 -5.95 10.01
N ILE A 83 -8.16 -5.80 9.70
CA ILE A 83 -7.65 -5.59 8.34
C ILE A 83 -8.06 -6.74 7.43
N ALA A 84 -7.82 -7.98 7.85
CA ALA A 84 -8.15 -9.14 7.03
C ALA A 84 -9.65 -9.18 6.72
N LEU A 85 -10.50 -9.05 7.74
CA LEU A 85 -11.96 -9.03 7.58
C LEU A 85 -12.42 -7.86 6.69
N GLY A 86 -11.94 -6.64 6.97
CA GLY A 86 -12.27 -5.47 6.18
C GLY A 86 -11.86 -5.60 4.72
N THR A 87 -10.70 -6.22 4.45
CA THR A 87 -10.22 -6.44 3.08
C THR A 87 -11.10 -7.42 2.33
N LEU A 88 -11.47 -8.54 2.96
CA LEU A 88 -12.37 -9.53 2.36
C LEU A 88 -13.79 -8.98 2.12
N ILE A 89 -14.25 -8.03 2.94
CA ILE A 89 -15.50 -7.32 2.71
C ILE A 89 -15.35 -6.31 1.56
N GLY A 90 -14.29 -5.49 1.63
CA GLY A 90 -14.03 -4.38 0.70
C GLY A 90 -13.71 -4.83 -0.73
N ILE A 91 -13.19 -6.06 -0.92
CA ILE A 91 -12.79 -6.57 -2.24
C ILE A 91 -13.93 -6.52 -3.25
N ARG A 92 -15.17 -6.71 -2.79
CA ARG A 92 -16.36 -6.66 -3.66
C ARG A 92 -16.53 -5.31 -4.34
N LEU A 93 -16.11 -4.22 -3.70
CA LEU A 93 -16.14 -2.90 -4.31
C LEU A 93 -15.21 -2.86 -5.52
N MET A 94 -13.97 -3.37 -5.37
CA MET A 94 -12.98 -3.40 -6.45
C MET A 94 -13.38 -4.32 -7.61
N THR A 95 -14.09 -5.42 -7.34
CA THR A 95 -14.48 -6.42 -8.36
C THR A 95 -15.88 -6.23 -8.95
N SER A 96 -16.69 -5.28 -8.45
CA SER A 96 -18.10 -5.06 -8.84
C SER A 96 -18.35 -4.53 -10.27
N GLY A 97 -17.33 -4.44 -11.13
CA GLY A 97 -17.52 -4.30 -12.58
C GLY A 97 -17.57 -2.87 -13.14
N THR A 98 -17.49 -1.82 -12.32
CA THR A 98 -17.36 -0.43 -12.81
C THR A 98 -15.96 0.13 -12.57
N GLY A 99 -15.02 -0.26 -13.43
CA GLY A 99 -13.61 0.14 -13.33
C GLY A 99 -13.39 1.66 -13.17
N VAL A 100 -14.27 2.48 -13.75
CA VAL A 100 -14.20 3.95 -13.65
C VAL A 100 -14.44 4.45 -12.21
N TRP A 101 -15.45 3.92 -11.52
CA TRP A 101 -15.78 4.33 -10.16
C TRP A 101 -14.78 3.80 -9.14
N THR A 102 -14.21 2.61 -9.35
CA THR A 102 -13.17 2.06 -8.47
C THR A 102 -11.85 2.82 -8.64
N THR A 103 -11.46 3.17 -9.87
CA THR A 103 -10.31 4.05 -10.11
C THR A 103 -10.50 5.43 -9.49
N SER A 104 -11.71 5.98 -9.55
CA SER A 104 -12.00 7.29 -8.94
C SER A 104 -12.01 7.25 -7.42
N ALA A 105 -12.54 6.17 -6.83
CA ALA A 105 -12.46 5.93 -5.39
C ALA A 105 -11.00 5.80 -4.92
N LEU A 106 -10.16 5.09 -5.67
CA LEU A 106 -8.72 5.04 -5.46
C LEU A 106 -8.11 6.46 -5.51
N GLY A 107 -8.40 7.23 -6.56
CA GLY A 107 -7.93 8.61 -6.70
C GLY A 107 -8.31 9.49 -5.52
N LEU A 108 -9.58 9.45 -5.10
CA LEU A 108 -10.08 10.17 -3.93
C LEU A 108 -9.34 9.76 -2.65
N CYS A 109 -9.12 8.46 -2.44
CA CYS A 109 -8.39 7.96 -1.28
C CYS A 109 -6.94 8.45 -1.26
N LEU A 110 -6.25 8.44 -2.40
CA LEU A 110 -4.88 8.96 -2.53
C LEU A 110 -4.82 10.47 -2.28
N ALA A 111 -5.74 11.23 -2.86
CA ALA A 111 -5.80 12.68 -2.69
C ALA A 111 -6.13 13.06 -1.24
N ALA A 112 -7.13 12.44 -0.63
CA ALA A 112 -7.50 12.67 0.76
C ALA A 112 -6.36 12.31 1.72
N TYR A 113 -5.70 11.18 1.49
CA TYR A 113 -4.52 10.77 2.26
C TYR A 113 -3.39 11.79 2.16
N ALA A 114 -3.07 12.21 0.94
CA ALA A 114 -1.98 13.13 0.67
C ALA A 114 -2.24 14.50 1.31
N ALA A 115 -3.45 15.04 1.13
CA ALA A 115 -3.88 16.28 1.75
C ALA A 115 -3.83 16.21 3.27
N TYR A 116 -4.40 15.15 3.87
CA TYR A 116 -4.34 14.93 5.31
C TYR A 116 -2.89 14.85 5.80
N SER A 117 -2.04 14.05 5.16
CA SER A 117 -0.66 13.86 5.61
C SER A 117 0.24 15.08 5.44
N LEU A 118 -0.09 16.00 4.52
CA LEU A 118 0.60 17.27 4.35
C LEU A 118 0.21 18.30 5.41
N LEU A 119 -1.03 18.23 5.92
CA LEU A 119 -1.60 19.22 6.85
C LEU A 119 -1.59 18.74 8.31
N ALA A 120 -1.64 17.43 8.53
CA ALA A 120 -1.78 16.84 9.85
C ALA A 120 -0.52 17.01 10.70
N ARG A 121 -0.73 17.30 11.98
CA ARG A 121 0.31 17.29 13.00
C ARG A 121 0.46 15.88 13.58
N PRO A 122 1.65 15.48 14.07
CA PRO A 122 1.81 14.22 14.79
C PRO A 122 0.90 14.20 16.02
N ILE A 123 -0.01 13.24 16.07
CA ILE A 123 -0.86 12.98 17.23
C ILE A 123 -0.30 11.74 17.92
N SER A 124 -0.25 11.74 19.25
CA SER A 124 0.09 10.56 20.05
C SER A 124 -1.18 10.01 20.66
N ILE A 125 -1.45 8.71 20.48
CA ILE A 125 -2.64 8.06 21.04
C ILE A 125 -2.30 7.51 22.43
N PRO A 126 -3.09 7.84 23.47
CA PRO A 126 -2.92 7.26 24.79
C PRO A 126 -3.13 5.73 24.79
N ALA A 127 -2.31 5.01 25.56
CA ALA A 127 -2.35 3.54 25.64
C ALA A 127 -3.74 2.96 25.96
N GLY A 128 -4.56 3.67 26.74
CA GLY A 128 -5.92 3.23 27.09
C GLY A 128 -6.93 3.24 25.92
N LEU A 129 -6.66 3.98 24.84
CA LEU A 129 -7.51 4.02 23.65
C LEU A 129 -7.09 2.99 22.59
N GLU A 130 -5.86 2.46 22.64
CA GLU A 130 -5.34 1.52 21.66
C GLU A 130 -6.22 0.28 21.45
N PRO A 131 -6.72 -0.42 22.51
CA PRO A 131 -7.51 -1.64 22.30
C PRO A 131 -8.83 -1.38 21.59
N LYS A 132 -9.39 -0.16 21.72
CA LYS A 132 -10.64 0.24 21.07
C LYS A 132 -10.39 0.74 19.65
N LEU A 133 -9.32 1.49 19.43
CA LEU A 133 -9.02 2.09 18.13
C LEU A 133 -8.36 1.09 17.16
N SER A 134 -7.54 0.14 17.64
CA SER A 134 -6.89 -0.87 16.81
C SER A 134 -7.84 -1.61 15.86
N PRO A 135 -8.95 -2.23 16.32
CA PRO A 135 -9.86 -2.91 15.42
C PRO A 135 -10.59 -1.95 14.47
N VAL A 136 -10.94 -0.74 14.92
CA VAL A 136 -11.61 0.27 14.06
C VAL A 136 -10.68 0.73 12.93
N MET A 137 -9.43 1.06 13.26
CA MET A 137 -8.41 1.45 12.28
C MET A 137 -8.05 0.30 11.36
N GLY A 138 -8.01 -0.92 11.90
CA GLY A 138 -7.79 -2.13 11.11
C GLY A 138 -8.91 -2.37 10.11
N LEU A 139 -10.17 -2.31 10.55
CA LEU A 139 -11.33 -2.52 9.68
C LEU A 139 -11.40 -1.44 8.58
N ALA A 140 -11.22 -0.17 8.94
CA ALA A 140 -11.18 0.93 7.97
C ALA A 140 -10.05 0.75 6.94
N THR A 141 -8.86 0.34 7.40
CA THR A 141 -7.73 0.06 6.50
C THR A 141 -8.05 -1.11 5.59
N GLY A 142 -8.66 -2.16 6.13
CA GLY A 142 -9.07 -3.33 5.37
C GLY A 142 -10.08 -2.98 4.29
N LEU A 143 -11.14 -2.24 4.62
CA LEU A 143 -12.16 -1.81 3.65
C LEU A 143 -11.55 -0.99 2.51
N LEU A 144 -10.67 -0.04 2.83
CA LEU A 144 -9.93 0.75 1.83
C LEU A 144 -8.97 -0.11 1.02
N THR A 145 -8.26 -1.04 1.66
CA THR A 145 -7.36 -1.99 1.01
C THR A 145 -8.11 -2.86 0.01
N GLY A 146 -9.23 -3.45 0.40
CA GLY A 146 -10.05 -4.28 -0.47
C GLY A 146 -10.69 -3.49 -1.60
N GLY A 147 -11.17 -2.27 -1.32
CA GLY A 147 -11.87 -1.45 -2.31
C GLY A 147 -10.96 -0.72 -3.30
N THR A 148 -9.71 -0.42 -2.93
CA THR A 148 -8.81 0.44 -3.72
C THR A 148 -7.38 -0.09 -3.90
N GLY A 149 -6.95 -1.07 -3.10
CA GLY A 149 -5.56 -1.52 -3.03
C GLY A 149 -4.62 -0.58 -2.24
N VAL A 150 -5.13 0.46 -1.59
CA VAL A 150 -4.33 1.37 -0.75
C VAL A 150 -4.23 0.85 0.68
N PHE A 151 -3.00 0.57 1.15
CA PHE A 151 -2.79 0.00 2.48
C PHE A 151 -2.49 1.05 3.55
N VAL A 152 -2.26 2.28 3.13
CA VAL A 152 -1.59 3.29 3.96
C VAL A 152 -2.53 3.98 4.94
N VAL A 153 -3.81 4.10 4.61
CA VAL A 153 -4.78 4.85 5.43
C VAL A 153 -5.89 3.94 5.93
N PRO A 154 -6.32 4.09 7.20
CA PRO A 154 -5.72 4.86 8.29
C PRO A 154 -4.56 4.17 9.03
N ALA A 155 -4.12 2.98 8.61
CA ALA A 155 -3.13 2.19 9.33
C ALA A 155 -1.82 2.91 9.65
N VAL A 156 -1.20 3.59 8.68
CA VAL A 156 0.10 4.26 8.89
C VAL A 156 0.02 5.38 9.92
N PRO A 157 -0.85 6.40 9.78
CA PRO A 157 -0.93 7.46 10.78
C PRO A 157 -1.31 6.91 12.16
N TYR A 158 -2.14 5.87 12.21
CA TYR A 158 -2.45 5.18 13.46
C TYR A 158 -1.20 4.54 14.08
N ILE A 159 -0.48 3.68 13.36
CA ILE A 159 0.72 3.00 13.88
C ILE A 159 1.81 4.02 14.27
N GLN A 160 1.97 5.11 13.50
CA GLN A 160 2.89 6.20 13.83
C GLN A 160 2.53 6.92 15.14
N SER A 161 1.25 6.95 15.50
CA SER A 161 0.76 7.57 16.75
C SER A 161 0.93 6.70 18.00
N LEU A 162 1.33 5.43 17.84
CA LEU A 162 1.48 4.46 18.95
C LEU A 162 2.82 4.55 19.69
N GLY A 163 3.67 5.53 19.35
CA GLY A 163 4.93 5.78 20.04
C GLY A 163 5.99 4.68 19.85
N PHE A 164 5.93 3.94 18.74
CA PHE A 164 6.97 2.96 18.41
C PHE A 164 8.34 3.62 18.19
N SER A 165 9.40 2.90 18.57
CA SER A 165 10.75 3.25 18.13
C SER A 165 10.85 3.16 16.60
N ARG A 166 11.91 3.71 16.01
CA ARG A 166 12.07 3.72 14.55
C ARG A 166 12.04 2.32 13.94
N ASP A 167 12.70 1.35 14.58
CA ASP A 167 12.82 -0.01 14.05
C ASP A 167 11.53 -0.81 14.29
N ASP A 168 10.89 -0.62 15.46
CA ASP A 168 9.58 -1.20 15.76
C ASP A 168 8.49 -0.67 14.82
N LEU A 169 8.56 0.62 14.46
CA LEU A 169 7.62 1.24 13.53
C LEU A 169 7.75 0.60 12.14
N VAL A 170 8.97 0.44 11.63
CA VAL A 170 9.20 -0.22 10.33
C VAL A 170 8.71 -1.67 10.38
N GLN A 171 8.95 -2.38 11.48
CA GLN A 171 8.47 -3.74 11.68
C GLN A 171 6.94 -3.83 11.73
N ALA A 172 6.29 -2.93 12.47
CA ALA A 172 4.82 -2.84 12.57
C ALA A 172 4.17 -2.52 11.23
N LEU A 173 4.76 -1.63 10.44
CA LEU A 173 4.31 -1.33 9.08
C LEU A 173 4.49 -2.55 8.17
N GLY A 174 5.63 -3.25 8.27
CA GLY A 174 5.88 -4.50 7.57
C GLY A 174 4.82 -5.57 7.89
N LEU A 175 4.43 -5.71 9.16
CA LEU A 175 3.37 -6.61 9.58
C LEU A 175 2.03 -6.23 8.95
N SER A 176 1.61 -4.97 9.13
CA SER A 176 0.33 -4.47 8.64
C SER A 176 0.19 -4.62 7.13
N PHE A 177 1.22 -4.27 6.37
CA PHE A 177 1.20 -4.39 4.92
C PHE A 177 1.31 -5.84 4.45
N THR A 178 2.03 -6.71 5.17
CA THR A 178 2.04 -8.16 4.88
C THR A 178 0.64 -8.74 5.02
N VAL A 179 -0.04 -8.49 6.14
CA VAL A 179 -1.40 -8.96 6.38
C VAL A 179 -2.37 -8.39 5.34
N SER A 180 -2.24 -7.11 5.00
CA SER A 180 -3.03 -6.46 3.95
C SER A 180 -2.83 -7.13 2.59
N THR A 181 -1.58 -7.41 2.20
CA THR A 181 -1.27 -8.11 0.94
C THR A 181 -1.85 -9.51 0.89
N VAL A 182 -1.71 -10.30 1.97
CA VAL A 182 -2.26 -11.66 2.05
C VAL A 182 -3.78 -11.63 1.99
N ALA A 183 -4.42 -10.72 2.72
CA ALA A 183 -5.86 -10.55 2.69
C ALA A 183 -6.38 -10.09 1.33
N LEU A 184 -5.64 -9.20 0.64
CA LEU A 184 -5.96 -8.77 -0.72
C LEU A 184 -5.85 -9.92 -1.72
N ALA A 185 -4.79 -10.73 -1.62
CA ALA A 185 -4.61 -11.92 -2.46
C ALA A 185 -5.75 -12.93 -2.24
N ALA A 186 -6.11 -13.20 -0.99
CA ALA A 186 -7.25 -14.06 -0.64
C ALA A 186 -8.57 -13.47 -1.16
N GLY A 187 -8.76 -12.15 -1.03
CA GLY A 187 -9.93 -11.44 -1.55
C GLY A 187 -10.06 -11.60 -3.06
N LEU A 188 -9.00 -11.32 -3.81
CA LEU A 188 -8.98 -11.47 -5.28
C LEU A 188 -9.26 -12.91 -5.70
N ALA A 189 -8.65 -13.89 -5.02
CA ALA A 189 -8.90 -15.31 -5.27
C ALA A 189 -10.36 -15.68 -5.01
N SER A 190 -10.96 -15.18 -3.92
CA SER A 190 -12.37 -15.45 -3.57
C SER A 190 -13.37 -14.91 -4.59
N GLN A 191 -12.98 -13.88 -5.35
CA GLN A 191 -13.80 -13.27 -6.40
C GLN A 191 -13.47 -13.81 -7.81
N ASN A 192 -12.64 -14.86 -7.92
CA ASN A 192 -12.09 -15.37 -9.19
C ASN A 192 -11.40 -14.28 -10.05
N ALA A 193 -10.91 -13.23 -9.41
CA ALA A 193 -10.26 -12.08 -10.03
C ALA A 193 -8.72 -12.22 -10.03
N PHE A 194 -8.19 -13.30 -9.46
CA PHE A 194 -6.77 -13.58 -9.39
C PHE A 194 -6.32 -14.44 -10.59
N HIS A 195 -5.94 -13.79 -11.68
CA HIS A 195 -5.48 -14.48 -12.89
C HIS A 195 -4.03 -14.94 -12.77
N VAL A 196 -3.77 -16.21 -13.11
CA VAL A 196 -2.43 -16.83 -13.07
C VAL A 196 -1.42 -16.11 -13.96
N GLU A 197 -1.86 -15.48 -15.03
CA GLU A 197 -1.00 -14.69 -15.92
C GLU A 197 -0.31 -13.54 -15.19
N HIS A 198 -0.98 -12.90 -14.24
CA HIS A 198 -0.41 -11.84 -13.42
C HIS A 198 0.65 -12.33 -12.44
N LEU A 199 0.67 -13.62 -12.06
CA LEU A 199 1.69 -14.16 -11.15
C LEU A 199 3.09 -14.08 -11.76
N SER A 200 3.24 -14.44 -13.04
CA SER A 200 4.55 -14.43 -13.72
C SER A 200 5.13 -13.01 -13.82
N LEU A 201 4.29 -12.03 -14.17
CA LEU A 201 4.67 -10.62 -14.23
C LEU A 201 4.88 -10.02 -12.84
N SER A 202 4.05 -10.40 -11.86
CA SER A 202 4.22 -10.03 -10.47
C SER A 202 5.56 -10.56 -9.92
N ALA A 203 5.93 -11.79 -10.26
CA ALA A 203 7.21 -12.38 -9.90
C ALA A 203 8.39 -11.63 -10.55
N LEU A 204 8.27 -11.29 -11.85
CA LEU A 204 9.27 -10.46 -12.53
C LEU A 204 9.40 -9.07 -11.88
N ALA A 205 8.29 -8.48 -11.45
CA ALA A 205 8.24 -7.18 -10.78
C ALA A 205 8.87 -7.15 -9.37
N VAL A 206 9.16 -8.31 -8.77
CA VAL A 206 9.88 -8.38 -7.49
C VAL A 206 11.28 -7.81 -7.62
N LEU A 207 12.00 -8.15 -8.69
CA LEU A 207 13.37 -7.69 -8.93
C LEU A 207 13.47 -6.15 -9.01
N PRO A 208 12.70 -5.45 -9.87
CA PRO A 208 12.74 -3.99 -9.90
C PRO A 208 12.25 -3.35 -8.60
N ALA A 209 11.27 -3.95 -7.91
CA ALA A 209 10.82 -3.45 -6.61
C ALA A 209 11.92 -3.51 -5.55
N LEU A 210 12.66 -4.62 -5.47
CA LEU A 210 13.80 -4.77 -4.56
C LEU A 210 14.96 -3.85 -4.94
N ALA A 211 15.29 -3.75 -6.23
CA ALA A 211 16.32 -2.84 -6.72
C ALA A 211 15.97 -1.38 -6.40
N GLY A 212 14.72 -0.98 -6.63
CA GLY A 212 14.21 0.34 -6.26
C GLY A 212 14.28 0.56 -4.75
N MET A 213 13.86 -0.41 -3.93
CA MET A 213 13.93 -0.32 -2.47
C MET A 213 15.36 -0.14 -1.97
N TRP A 214 16.32 -0.89 -2.51
CA TRP A 214 17.73 -0.72 -2.20
C TRP A 214 18.23 0.68 -2.58
N LEU A 215 17.89 1.17 -3.78
CA LEU A 215 18.28 2.51 -4.23
C LEU A 215 17.65 3.60 -3.35
N GLY A 216 16.38 3.44 -2.97
CA GLY A 216 15.69 4.33 -2.05
C GLY A 216 16.34 4.39 -0.67
N GLN A 217 16.83 3.26 -0.15
CA GLN A 217 17.60 3.24 1.10
C GLN A 217 18.91 4.03 0.99
N LYS A 218 19.58 3.99 -0.17
CA LYS A 218 20.76 4.84 -0.44
C LYS A 218 20.38 6.31 -0.54
N ILE A 219 19.28 6.66 -1.20
CA ILE A 219 18.79 8.05 -1.29
C ILE A 219 18.45 8.59 0.11
N ARG A 220 17.93 7.75 1.00
CA ARG A 220 17.60 8.12 2.39
C ARG A 220 18.81 8.61 3.19
N THR A 221 20.04 8.24 2.83
CA THR A 221 21.24 8.70 3.52
C THR A 221 21.70 10.09 3.08
N ILE A 222 21.21 10.58 1.93
CA ILE A 222 21.60 11.88 1.35
C ILE A 222 20.46 12.91 1.38
N VAL A 223 19.19 12.49 1.33
CA VAL A 223 18.02 13.37 1.35
C VAL A 223 17.28 13.21 2.68
N SER A 224 16.84 14.33 3.26
CA SER A 224 16.03 14.27 4.48
C SER A 224 14.72 13.51 4.23
N PRO A 225 14.35 12.53 5.08
CA PRO A 225 13.10 11.77 4.90
C PRO A 225 11.85 12.67 4.89
N ALA A 226 11.88 13.78 5.61
CA ALA A 226 10.79 14.75 5.67
C ALA A 226 10.60 15.47 4.32
N THR A 227 11.69 15.94 3.70
CA THR A 227 11.63 16.61 2.39
C THR A 227 11.16 15.64 1.32
N PHE A 228 11.71 14.42 1.29
CA PHE A 228 11.27 13.41 0.33
C PHE A 228 9.78 13.08 0.52
N ARG A 229 9.34 12.85 1.76
CA ARG A 229 7.92 12.58 2.07
C ARG A 229 7.02 13.71 1.61
N ARG A 230 7.40 14.97 1.83
CA ARG A 230 6.60 16.13 1.40
C ARG A 230 6.39 16.15 -0.11
N TRP A 231 7.46 16.02 -0.89
CA TRP A 231 7.36 15.98 -2.36
C TRP A 231 6.60 14.76 -2.86
N PHE A 232 6.83 13.59 -2.26
CA PHE A 232 6.07 12.38 -2.54
C PHE A 232 4.56 12.59 -2.35
N LEU A 233 4.15 13.19 -1.22
CA LEU A 233 2.73 13.46 -0.97
C LEU A 233 2.16 14.49 -1.95
N ILE A 234 2.93 15.50 -2.38
CA ILE A 234 2.48 16.44 -3.42
C ILE A 234 2.23 15.71 -4.74
N CYS A 235 3.17 14.87 -5.19
CA CYS A 235 2.98 14.06 -6.40
C CYS A 235 1.78 13.13 -6.26
N LEU A 236 1.60 12.53 -5.08
CA LEU A 236 0.47 11.64 -4.81
C LEU A 236 -0.87 12.38 -4.81
N LEU A 237 -0.91 13.63 -4.34
CA LEU A 237 -2.09 14.48 -4.39
C LEU A 237 -2.48 14.80 -5.83
N ILE A 238 -1.51 15.15 -6.68
CA ILE A 238 -1.72 15.41 -8.10
C ILE A 238 -2.24 14.14 -8.80
N LEU A 239 -1.58 13.00 -8.56
CA LEU A 239 -1.98 11.72 -9.12
C LEU A 239 -3.38 11.30 -8.66
N GLY A 240 -3.70 11.46 -7.37
CA GLY A 240 -5.01 11.14 -6.83
C GLY A 240 -6.12 12.03 -7.41
N ALA A 241 -5.85 13.32 -7.57
CA ALA A 241 -6.78 14.25 -8.20
C ALA A 241 -7.03 13.89 -9.67
N GLU A 242 -5.98 13.53 -10.41
CA GLU A 242 -6.08 13.11 -11.80
C GLU A 242 -6.94 11.84 -11.96
N LEU A 243 -6.69 10.81 -11.13
CA LEU A 243 -7.47 9.56 -11.13
C LEU A 243 -8.93 9.78 -10.73
N PHE A 244 -9.19 10.68 -9.77
CA PHE A 244 -10.54 11.01 -9.33
C PHE A 244 -11.33 11.72 -10.43
N LEU A 245 -10.71 12.69 -11.09
CA LEU A 245 -11.41 13.51 -12.07
C LEU A 245 -11.67 12.77 -13.39
N ARG A 246 -10.89 11.73 -13.70
CA ARG A 246 -11.10 10.83 -14.86
C ARG A 246 -12.47 10.16 -14.94
N ALA A 247 -13.25 10.07 -13.86
CA ALA A 247 -14.62 9.57 -13.97
C ALA A 247 -15.61 10.57 -14.60
N PHE A 248 -15.25 11.84 -14.70
CA PHE A 248 -16.19 12.92 -15.01
C PHE A 248 -16.04 13.46 -16.44
N TRP A 249 -15.14 12.90 -17.24
CA TRP A 249 -14.89 13.26 -18.64
C TRP A 249 -14.48 12.04 -19.46
#